data_AF-A0A0A7LYD3-F1
#
_entry.id   AF-A0A0A7LYD3-F1
#
_cell.length_a   1.000
_cell.length_b   1.000
_cell.length_c   1.000
_cell.angle_alpha   90.00
_cell.angle_beta   90.00
_cell.angle_gamma   90.00
#
_symmetry.space_group_name_H-M   'P 1'
#
loop_
_entity.id
_entity.type
_entity.pdbx_description
1 polymer ?
#
loop_
_entity_poly.entity_id
_entity_poly.type
_entity_poly.pdbx_seq_one_letter_code
_entity_poly.pdbx_strand_id
1 'polypeptide(L)'
;EERSEVIDFSVPFIETGISVMVSRSNGTVSPSAFLEPFSADVWVMMFVMLLLVSAIAVFVFEYLSPVGYNRCLADGREPGGPSFTIGKAIWLLWGLVFNNSVPVQNPKGWTSKIMVSVWAFFAV
;
A
#
# COMPACT_ATOMS: atom_id res chain seq x y z
N GLU A 1 27.83 -54.40 -18.80
CA GLU A 1 28.03 -55.54 -19.71
C GLU A 1 29.28 -55.35 -20.56
N GLU A 2 29.45 -54.22 -21.25
CA GLU A 2 30.68 -53.95 -22.04
C GLU A 2 31.99 -54.16 -21.28
N ARG A 3 32.05 -53.84 -19.98
CA ARG A 3 33.27 -54.04 -19.18
C ARG A 3 33.49 -55.49 -18.76
N SER A 4 32.43 -56.29 -18.63
CA SER A 4 32.53 -57.70 -18.19
C SER A 4 32.94 -58.66 -19.31
N GLU A 5 32.96 -58.21 -20.57
CA GLU A 5 33.43 -59.02 -21.71
C GLU A 5 34.96 -59.12 -21.79
N VAL A 6 35.67 -58.17 -21.19
CA VAL A 6 37.15 -58.08 -21.27
C VAL A 6 37.81 -58.48 -19.95
N ILE A 7 37.10 -58.35 -18.82
CA ILE A 7 37.63 -58.63 -17.48
C ILE A 7 36.55 -59.21 -16.55
N ASP A 8 36.96 -60.11 -15.66
CA ASP A 8 36.10 -60.69 -14.62
C ASP A 8 35.95 -59.77 -13.41
N PHE A 9 34.75 -59.77 -12.80
CA PHE A 9 34.41 -58.96 -11.63
C PHE A 9 34.09 -59.83 -10.40
N SER A 10 34.40 -59.30 -9.23
CA SER A 10 33.92 -59.85 -7.95
C SER A 10 32.45 -59.51 -7.70
N VAL A 11 31.85 -60.18 -6.71
CA VAL A 11 30.48 -59.88 -6.25
C VAL A 11 30.40 -58.41 -5.78
N PRO A 12 29.36 -57.65 -6.18
CA PRO A 12 29.21 -56.25 -5.77
C PRO A 12 29.06 -56.13 -4.25
N PHE A 13 29.76 -55.15 -3.66
CA PHE A 13 29.74 -54.91 -2.22
C PHE A 13 28.77 -53.78 -1.81
N ILE A 14 28.34 -52.95 -2.76
CA ILE A 14 27.35 -51.88 -2.60
C ILE A 14 26.47 -51.85 -3.85
N GLU A 15 25.17 -51.70 -3.67
CA GLU A 15 24.22 -51.47 -4.75
C GLU A 15 24.05 -49.95 -4.97
N THR A 16 24.40 -49.48 -6.17
CA THR A 16 24.18 -48.08 -6.59
C THR A 16 23.23 -48.03 -7.78
N GLY A 17 22.30 -47.07 -7.78
CA GLY A 17 21.39 -46.82 -8.90
C GLY A 17 21.56 -45.43 -9.50
N ILE A 18 20.80 -45.13 -10.55
CA ILE A 18 20.73 -43.80 -11.15
C ILE A 18 19.78 -42.94 -10.31
N SER A 19 20.25 -41.80 -9.83
CA SER A 19 19.43 -40.81 -9.14
C SER A 19 19.68 -39.41 -9.68
N VAL A 20 18.62 -38.61 -9.84
CA VAL A 20 18.71 -37.21 -10.23
C VAL A 20 18.47 -36.33 -9.01
N MET A 21 19.44 -35.47 -8.70
CA MET A 21 19.33 -34.51 -7.60
C MET A 21 18.76 -33.19 -8.12
N VAL A 22 17.71 -32.69 -7.46
CA VAL A 22 17.13 -31.35 -7.72
C VAL A 22 17.10 -30.54 -6.43
N SER A 23 17.17 -29.21 -6.55
CA SER A 23 17.01 -28.31 -5.40
C SER A 23 15.61 -28.46 -4.82
N ARG A 24 15.51 -28.50 -3.49
CA ARG A 24 14.24 -28.51 -2.78
C ARG A 24 13.55 -27.16 -3.01
N SER A 25 12.49 -27.13 -3.80
CA SER A 25 11.64 -25.93 -3.91
C SER A 25 10.63 -25.95 -2.76
N ASN A 26 10.68 -24.93 -1.90
CA ASN A 26 9.58 -24.67 -0.97
C ASN A 26 8.44 -24.07 -1.79
N GLY A 27 7.55 -24.92 -2.31
CA GLY A 27 6.43 -24.57 -3.20
C GLY A 27 5.32 -23.71 -2.57
N THR A 28 5.58 -23.03 -1.46
CA THR A 28 4.63 -22.13 -0.83
C THR A 28 5.09 -20.70 -1.07
N VAL A 29 4.53 -20.06 -2.09
CA VAL A 29 4.53 -18.60 -2.17
C VAL A 29 3.85 -18.09 -0.90
N SER A 30 4.59 -17.32 -0.09
CA SER A 30 4.02 -16.73 1.11
C SER A 30 2.84 -15.83 0.72
N PRO A 31 1.71 -15.84 1.45
CA PRO A 31 0.63 -14.88 1.24
C PRO A 31 1.11 -13.41 1.35
N SER A 32 2.24 -13.18 2.03
CA SER A 32 2.91 -11.88 2.14
C SER A 32 3.76 -11.52 0.93
N ALA A 33 3.89 -12.37 -0.09
CA ALA A 33 4.70 -12.08 -1.28
C ALA A 33 4.20 -10.84 -2.04
N PHE A 34 2.91 -10.51 -1.92
CA PHE A 34 2.38 -9.24 -2.44
C PHE A 34 2.89 -8.01 -1.68
N LEU A 35 3.24 -8.18 -0.40
CA LEU A 35 3.74 -7.12 0.48
C LEU A 35 5.27 -7.03 0.48
N GLU A 36 5.99 -8.08 0.07
CA GLU A 36 7.45 -8.12 -0.07
C GLU A 36 8.11 -6.95 -0.82
N PRO A 37 7.53 -6.33 -1.87
CA PRO A 37 8.17 -5.18 -2.51
C PRO A 37 8.37 -3.99 -1.57
N PHE A 38 7.62 -3.91 -0.46
CA PHE A 38 7.75 -2.87 0.55
C PHE A 38 7.96 -3.46 1.94
N SER A 39 9.06 -3.10 2.60
CA SER A 39 9.28 -3.47 4.01
C SER A 39 8.16 -2.90 4.90
N ALA A 40 7.89 -3.57 6.02
CA ALA A 40 6.88 -3.15 6.99
C ALA A 40 7.05 -1.68 7.43
N ASP A 41 8.30 -1.21 7.53
CA ASP A 41 8.62 0.18 7.87
C ASP A 41 8.08 1.17 6.83
N VAL A 42 8.17 0.85 5.53
CA VAL A 42 7.69 1.73 4.44
C VAL A 42 6.16 1.80 4.46
N TRP A 43 5.50 0.67 4.72
CA TRP A 43 4.06 0.62 4.90
C TRP A 43 3.59 1.50 6.07
N VAL A 44 4.29 1.44 7.20
CA VAL A 44 4.00 2.28 8.38
C VAL A 44 4.23 3.76 8.05
N MET A 45 5.32 4.11 7.37
CA MET A 45 5.59 5.49 6.97
C MET A 45 4.51 6.03 6.00
N MET A 46 4.04 5.20 5.08
CA MET A 46 2.99 5.57 4.12
C MET A 46 1.62 5.76 4.80
N PHE A 47 1.17 4.80 5.61
CA PHE A 47 -0.16 4.87 6.23
C PHE A 47 -0.24 5.85 7.40
N VAL A 48 0.80 5.91 8.23
CA VAL A 48 0.75 6.69 9.47
C VAL A 48 1.27 8.10 9.26
N MET A 49 2.41 8.25 8.60
CA MET A 49 3.03 9.57 8.47
C MET A 49 2.38 10.36 7.35
N LEU A 50 2.31 9.80 6.14
CA LEU A 50 1.79 10.57 4.99
C LEU A 50 0.27 10.76 5.05
N LEU A 51 -0.50 9.76 5.49
CA LEU A 51 -1.96 9.82 5.47
C LEU A 51 -2.56 10.61 6.64
N LEU A 52 -2.12 10.38 7.89
CA LEU A 52 -2.64 11.15 9.04
C LEU A 52 -2.14 12.59 9.06
N VAL A 53 -0.85 12.85 8.79
CA VAL A 53 -0.32 14.22 8.84
C VAL A 53 -0.92 15.08 7.73
N SER A 54 -1.09 14.53 6.53
CA SER A 54 -1.77 15.26 5.45
C SER A 54 -3.26 15.45 5.73
N ALA A 55 -3.96 14.47 6.31
CA ALA A 55 -5.36 14.63 6.68
C ALA A 55 -5.56 15.69 7.77
N ILE A 56 -4.67 15.72 8.77
CA ILE A 56 -4.66 16.75 9.82
C ILE A 56 -4.33 18.11 9.20
N ALA A 57 -3.34 18.20 8.32
CA ALA A 57 -2.97 19.46 7.68
C ALA A 57 -4.12 20.00 6.81
N VAL A 58 -4.74 19.16 5.97
CA VAL A 58 -5.89 19.55 5.15
C VAL A 58 -7.07 19.97 6.03
N PHE A 59 -7.31 19.29 7.16
CA PHE A 59 -8.33 19.69 8.13
C PHE A 59 -8.03 21.05 8.77
N VAL A 60 -6.79 21.27 9.23
CA VAL A 60 -6.37 22.54 9.85
C VAL A 60 -6.47 23.70 8.85
N PHE A 61 -6.03 23.49 7.60
CA PHE A 61 -6.13 24.52 6.56
C PHE A 61 -7.58 24.79 6.14
N GLU A 62 -8.47 23.80 6.10
CA GLU A 62 -9.90 24.03 5.92
C GLU A 62 -10.54 24.74 7.13
N TYR A 63 -10.06 24.48 8.34
CA TYR A 63 -10.57 25.10 9.56
C TYR A 63 -10.16 26.57 9.68
N LEU A 64 -8.91 26.90 9.33
CA LEU A 64 -8.35 28.26 9.40
C LEU A 64 -8.62 29.09 8.14
N SER A 65 -8.97 28.47 7.01
CA SER A 65 -9.21 29.19 5.76
C SER A 65 -10.47 30.05 5.84
N PRO A 66 -10.40 31.34 5.47
CA PRO A 66 -11.56 32.24 5.46
C PRO A 66 -12.64 31.88 4.43
N VAL A 67 -12.34 30.93 3.53
CA VAL A 67 -13.23 30.38 2.48
C VAL A 67 -13.55 28.89 2.71
N GLY A 68 -13.11 28.33 3.84
CA GLY A 68 -13.26 26.92 4.17
C GLY A 68 -14.64 26.53 4.70
N TYR A 69 -14.83 25.24 4.93
CA TYR A 69 -16.13 24.67 5.38
C TYR A 69 -16.61 25.19 6.74
N ASN A 70 -15.70 25.59 7.64
CA ASN A 70 -16.05 26.05 8.98
C ASN A 70 -16.82 27.39 9.00
N ARG A 71 -16.74 28.17 7.92
CA ARG A 71 -17.50 29.42 7.82
C ARG A 71 -18.99 29.20 7.52
N CYS A 72 -19.40 28.08 6.90
CA CYS A 72 -20.82 27.73 6.79
C CYS A 72 -21.46 27.49 8.16
N LEU A 73 -20.70 26.98 9.14
CA LEU A 73 -21.16 26.83 10.53
C LEU A 73 -21.22 28.16 11.29
N ALA A 74 -20.25 29.07 11.06
CA ALA A 74 -20.19 30.38 11.71
C ALA A 74 -21.15 31.43 11.11
N ASP A 75 -21.45 31.35 9.81
CA ASP A 75 -22.30 32.30 9.07
C ASP A 75 -23.80 31.91 9.09
N GLY A 76 -24.18 30.92 9.90
CA GLY A 76 -25.57 30.46 10.08
C GLY A 76 -26.23 29.88 8.82
N ARG A 77 -25.46 29.66 7.75
CA ARG A 77 -25.99 29.18 6.47
C ARG A 77 -25.99 27.65 6.46
N GLU A 78 -27.12 27.16 6.98
CA GLU A 78 -27.64 25.78 6.96
C GLU A 78 -27.15 24.85 8.10
N PRO A 79 -28.04 24.45 9.05
CA PRO A 79 -27.74 23.46 10.09
C PRO A 79 -27.53 22.03 9.58
N GLY A 80 -27.48 21.84 8.26
CA GLY A 80 -27.24 20.56 7.57
C GLY A 80 -26.19 20.67 6.46
N GLY A 81 -25.47 21.80 6.38
CA GLY A 81 -24.39 21.98 5.42
C GLY A 81 -23.26 20.98 5.67
N PRO A 82 -22.60 20.48 4.61
CA PRO A 82 -21.66 19.38 4.75
C PRO A 82 -20.40 19.84 5.49
N SER A 83 -20.32 19.45 6.76
CA SER A 83 -19.09 19.60 7.55
C SER A 83 -18.00 18.71 6.97
N PHE A 84 -16.84 19.31 6.69
CA PHE A 84 -15.62 18.60 6.34
C PHE A 84 -14.92 18.15 7.63
N THR A 85 -15.29 16.96 8.10
CA THR A 85 -14.71 16.34 9.31
C THR A 85 -13.36 15.71 8.99
N ILE A 86 -12.49 15.56 9.99
CA ILE A 86 -11.20 14.88 9.82
C ILE A 86 -11.33 13.45 9.25
N GLY A 87 -12.40 12.73 9.61
CA GLY A 87 -12.70 11.41 9.04
C GLY A 87 -12.96 11.46 7.53
N LYS A 88 -13.60 12.53 7.01
CA LYS A 88 -13.78 12.73 5.57
C LYS A 88 -12.46 13.10 4.88
N ALA A 89 -11.57 13.83 5.55
CA ALA A 89 -10.24 14.15 5.05
C ALA A 89 -9.38 12.89 4.90
N ILE A 90 -9.38 12.02 5.94
CA ILE A 90 -8.69 10.72 5.90
C ILE A 90 -9.27 9.86 4.78
N TRP A 91 -10.61 9.78 4.67
CA TRP A 91 -11.29 8.97 3.65
C TRP A 91 -11.04 9.47 2.22
N LEU A 92 -10.97 10.79 2.02
CA LEU A 92 -10.59 11.41 0.74
C LEU A 92 -9.17 11.03 0.33
N LEU A 93 -8.22 11.22 1.24
CA LEU A 93 -6.80 10.93 0.98
C LEU A 93 -6.58 9.43 0.78
N TRP A 94 -7.29 8.59 1.52
CA TRP A 94 -7.28 7.14 1.32
C TRP A 94 -7.74 6.74 -0.08
N GLY A 95 -8.86 7.31 -0.55
CA GLY A 95 -9.34 7.11 -1.92
C GLY A 95 -8.28 7.49 -2.96
N LEU A 96 -7.61 8.62 -2.75
CA LEU A 96 -6.56 9.13 -3.61
C LEU A 96 -5.36 8.15 -3.72
N VAL A 97 -4.89 7.60 -2.60
CA VAL A 97 -3.75 6.65 -2.55
C VAL A 97 -3.98 5.44 -3.45
N PHE A 98 -5.19 4.89 -3.39
CA PHE A 98 -5.56 3.70 -4.13
C PHE A 98 -6.20 4.00 -5.48
N ASN A 99 -6.06 5.24 -5.96
CA ASN A 99 -6.65 5.73 -7.21
C ASN A 99 -8.16 5.38 -7.33
N ASN A 100 -8.87 5.42 -6.21
CA ASN A 100 -10.30 5.15 -6.11
C ASN A 100 -11.07 6.47 -5.98
N SER A 101 -12.13 6.64 -6.78
CA SER A 101 -13.02 7.77 -6.65
C SER A 101 -13.94 7.59 -5.45
N VAL A 102 -13.79 8.44 -4.45
CA VAL A 102 -14.63 8.43 -3.25
C VAL A 102 -15.63 9.59 -3.33
N PRO A 103 -16.92 9.39 -2.97
CA PRO A 103 -17.92 10.46 -2.93
C PRO A 103 -17.71 11.36 -1.70
N VAL A 104 -16.54 12.00 -1.60
CA VAL A 104 -16.25 13.06 -0.64
C VAL A 104 -16.18 14.39 -1.37
N GLN A 105 -16.66 15.43 -0.70
CA GLN A 105 -16.62 16.78 -1.20
C GLN A 105 -15.19 17.30 -1.23
N ASN A 106 -14.81 17.86 -2.38
CA ASN A 106 -13.49 18.45 -2.57
C ASN A 106 -13.28 19.65 -1.64
N PRO A 107 -12.05 19.83 -1.11
CA PRO A 107 -11.72 21.01 -0.31
C PRO A 107 -11.99 22.31 -1.07
N LYS A 108 -12.47 23.33 -0.35
CA LYS A 108 -12.82 24.64 -0.91
C LYS A 108 -11.64 25.62 -0.85
N GLY A 109 -10.80 25.51 0.19
CA GLY A 109 -9.64 26.37 0.39
C GLY A 109 -8.55 26.14 -0.67
N TRP A 110 -7.89 27.22 -1.10
CA TRP A 110 -6.79 27.15 -2.08
C TRP A 110 -5.62 26.30 -1.59
N THR A 111 -5.22 26.44 -0.32
CA THR A 111 -4.14 25.67 0.29
C THR A 111 -4.45 24.17 0.32
N SER A 112 -5.67 23.83 0.70
CA SER A 112 -6.15 22.44 0.78
C SER A 112 -6.24 21.78 -0.59
N LYS A 113 -6.60 22.53 -1.65
CA LYS A 113 -6.55 22.04 -3.04
C LYS A 113 -5.13 21.72 -3.48
N ILE A 114 -4.17 22.60 -3.22
CA ILE A 114 -2.76 22.36 -3.57
C ILE A 114 -2.23 21.12 -2.85
N MET A 115 -2.53 20.97 -1.55
CA MET A 115 -2.13 19.78 -0.80
C MET A 115 -2.69 18.49 -1.39
N VAL A 116 -3.98 18.46 -1.73
CA VAL A 116 -4.60 17.28 -2.37
C VAL A 116 -4.00 17.03 -3.75
N SER A 117 -3.67 18.06 -4.54
CA SER A 117 -3.01 17.91 -5.83
C SER A 117 -1.59 17.34 -5.73
N VAL A 118 -0.80 17.79 -4.74
CA VAL A 118 0.53 17.20 -4.47
C VAL A 118 0.40 15.74 -4.11
N TRP A 119 -0.57 15.41 -3.25
CA TRP A 119 -0.84 14.03 -2.88
C TRP A 119 -1.30 13.19 -4.09
N ALA A 120 -2.12 13.76 -4.98
CA ALA A 120 -2.57 13.08 -6.19
C ALA A 120 -1.40 12.77 -7.14
N PHE A 121 -0.40 13.64 -7.19
CA PHE A 121 0.83 13.40 -7.95
C PHE A 121 1.68 12.27 -7.35
N PHE A 122 1.72 12.12 -6.02
CA PHE A 122 2.43 11.02 -5.37
C PHE A 122 1.72 9.67 -5.47
N ALA A 123 0.40 9.68 -5.65
CA ALA A 123 -0.42 8.47 -5.74
C ALA A 123 -0.55 7.90 -7.15
N VAL A 124 -0.14 8.65 -8.18
CA VAL A 124 -0.10 8.27 -9.61
C VAL A 124 1.29 7.78 -9.98
#